data_AF-A0A2T2T2E1-F1
#
_entry.id   AF-A0A2T2T2E1-F1
#
_cell.length_a   1.000
_cell.length_b   1.000
_cell.length_c   1.000
_cell.angle_alpha   90.00
_cell.angle_beta   90.00
_cell.angle_gamma   90.00
#
_symmetry.space_group_name_H-M   'P 1'
#
loop_
_entity.id
_entity.type
_entity.pdbx_description
1 polymer ?
#
loop_
_entity_poly.entity_id
_entity_poly.type
_entity_poly.pdbx_seq_one_letter_code
_entity_poly.pdbx_strand_id
1 'polypeptide(L)'
;MCKRETLFSLLFSGLLLFTMTACDQSSQNLDYGSGNNLTISTERAPGFIPNYDTATTAEYQVRAFTTEKEYTWSVSGVANREGTRRDGENLVVSTSTPGSYSVTVTTTVDGQEVSGSAGASVDYPATTTQSGRYGLNIFQAAITTAGLAGVLDSDASDSPPNGWTAFAPSDAAFLNALDADGNGEIGDAELPAPGVLASVLQYHVLGDSLTSTEISSQSVQTLLHPDETLDLDGNAGTVEGTNQTVNLNTTDIATSDGVLHTVDGVLLPASVVSINAQTVGRDTANNVDTVDVEGTYMEDGGFIALHEESPSGDIIGVSDKLDPGFHGNVDPIEITLDSQLSDTTNIVAMPHKDDPDDGQFTFVDPLGGDPPYTRGGSSKPVVDSASVATP
;
A
#
# COMPACT_ATOMS: atom_id res chain seq x y z
N MET A 1 -49.28 -30.47 -28.02
CA MET A 1 -50.76 -30.45 -28.07
C MET A 1 -51.28 -30.25 -26.66
N CYS A 2 -51.91 -29.11 -26.40
CA CYS A 2 -52.46 -28.75 -25.09
C CYS A 2 -53.79 -29.50 -24.89
N LYS A 3 -53.93 -30.29 -23.81
CA LYS A 3 -55.20 -30.95 -23.48
C LYS A 3 -56.05 -29.92 -22.71
N ARG A 4 -57.11 -29.46 -23.37
CA ARG A 4 -58.03 -28.43 -22.90
C ARG A 4 -59.05 -29.07 -21.97
N GLU A 5 -58.94 -28.89 -20.67
CA GLU A 5 -60.05 -29.19 -19.75
C GLU A 5 -60.88 -27.92 -19.54
N THR A 6 -62.14 -27.99 -19.98
CA THR A 6 -63.09 -26.87 -19.89
C THR A 6 -64.17 -27.27 -18.88
N LEU A 7 -64.35 -26.46 -17.83
CA LEU A 7 -65.35 -26.64 -16.78
C LEU A 7 -66.79 -26.66 -17.33
N PHE A 8 -67.67 -27.42 -16.67
CA PHE A 8 -69.12 -27.19 -16.71
C PHE A 8 -69.56 -26.51 -15.42
N SER A 9 -70.15 -25.32 -15.54
CA SER A 9 -70.89 -24.62 -14.48
C SER A 9 -72.38 -24.68 -14.83
N LEU A 10 -73.21 -25.00 -13.84
CA LEU A 10 -74.65 -24.77 -13.86
C LEU A 10 -74.99 -23.83 -12.67
N LEU A 11 -75.54 -22.67 -13.05
CA LEU A 11 -76.43 -21.76 -12.31
C LEU A 11 -75.85 -20.69 -11.35
N PHE A 12 -76.39 -19.48 -11.62
CA PHE A 12 -76.64 -18.30 -10.79
C PHE A 12 -75.55 -17.25 -10.53
N SER A 13 -75.69 -16.15 -11.28
CA SER A 13 -75.65 -14.74 -10.84
C SER A 13 -74.45 -14.24 -10.02
N GLY A 14 -73.61 -13.42 -10.68
CA GLY A 14 -72.97 -12.26 -10.05
C GLY A 14 -71.59 -12.48 -9.42
N LEU A 15 -70.54 -12.65 -10.23
CA LEU A 15 -69.18 -12.23 -9.90
C LEU A 15 -68.31 -12.31 -11.17
N LEU A 16 -67.77 -11.19 -11.66
CA LEU A 16 -66.76 -11.23 -12.72
C LEU A 16 -65.42 -11.64 -12.08
N LEU A 17 -65.10 -12.93 -12.16
CA LEU A 17 -63.77 -13.46 -11.87
C LEU A 17 -62.78 -12.96 -12.94
N PHE A 18 -61.67 -12.38 -12.51
CA PHE A 18 -60.47 -12.28 -13.33
C PHE A 18 -59.84 -13.67 -13.45
N THR A 19 -59.92 -14.29 -14.64
CA THR A 19 -59.06 -15.44 -14.97
C THR A 19 -57.78 -14.92 -15.59
N MET A 20 -56.69 -14.89 -14.82
CA MET A 20 -55.36 -14.70 -15.41
C MET A 20 -54.98 -15.97 -16.18
N THR A 21 -54.85 -15.84 -17.49
CA THR A 21 -54.17 -16.84 -18.31
C THR A 21 -52.68 -16.49 -18.29
N ALA A 22 -51.92 -17.14 -17.43
CA ALA A 22 -50.47 -17.19 -17.59
C ALA A 22 -50.15 -18.20 -18.69
N CYS A 23 -49.87 -17.70 -19.90
CA CYS A 23 -49.11 -18.48 -20.88
C CYS A 23 -47.65 -18.41 -20.48
N ASP A 24 -47.17 -19.42 -19.75
CA ASP A 24 -45.73 -19.66 -19.67
C ASP A 24 -45.27 -20.21 -21.03
N GLN A 25 -44.71 -19.33 -21.85
CA GLN A 25 -44.07 -19.63 -23.13
C GLN A 25 -42.57 -19.39 -22.97
N SER A 26 -41.90 -20.24 -22.18
CA SER A 26 -40.47 -20.46 -22.34
C SER A 26 -40.18 -21.94 -22.61
N SER A 27 -40.70 -22.48 -23.70
CA SER A 27 -40.11 -23.68 -24.29
C SER A 27 -38.91 -23.25 -25.14
N GLN A 28 -37.77 -22.98 -24.49
CA GLN A 28 -36.49 -23.01 -25.19
C GLN A 28 -36.21 -24.46 -25.53
N ASN A 29 -36.38 -24.81 -26.80
CA ASN A 29 -35.99 -26.11 -27.33
C ASN A 29 -34.45 -26.13 -27.45
N LEU A 30 -33.78 -26.32 -26.31
CA LEU A 30 -32.37 -26.66 -26.25
C LEU A 30 -32.28 -28.18 -26.38
N ASP A 31 -31.77 -28.62 -27.53
CA ASP A 31 -31.38 -30.00 -27.76
C ASP A 31 -30.12 -30.25 -26.92
N TYR A 32 -30.29 -30.72 -25.68
CA TYR A 32 -29.19 -31.13 -24.83
C TYR A 32 -28.71 -32.51 -25.32
N GLY A 33 -27.64 -32.54 -26.11
CA GLY A 33 -26.84 -33.75 -26.24
C GLY A 33 -26.29 -34.14 -24.86
N SER A 34 -26.28 -35.43 -24.54
CA SER A 34 -25.62 -35.95 -23.33
C SER A 34 -24.14 -35.54 -23.36
N GLY A 35 -23.76 -34.62 -22.48
CA GLY A 35 -22.36 -34.26 -22.29
C GLY A 35 -21.72 -35.23 -21.31
N ASN A 36 -20.72 -35.99 -21.76
CA ASN A 36 -19.97 -36.95 -20.93
C ASN A 36 -18.84 -36.29 -20.13
N ASN A 37 -19.01 -35.03 -19.72
CA ASN A 37 -17.91 -34.24 -19.17
C ASN A 37 -18.30 -33.51 -17.89
N LEU A 38 -17.46 -33.63 -16.87
CA LEU A 38 -17.53 -32.84 -15.65
C LEU A 38 -16.85 -31.49 -15.90
N THR A 39 -17.61 -30.40 -15.83
CA THR A 39 -17.06 -29.04 -15.87
C THR A 39 -17.09 -28.43 -14.48
N ILE A 40 -15.96 -27.94 -14.01
CA ILE A 40 -15.84 -27.22 -12.74
C ILE A 40 -15.57 -25.75 -13.05
N SER A 41 -16.40 -24.88 -12.47
CA SER A 41 -16.27 -23.44 -12.59
C SER A 41 -16.17 -22.82 -11.20
N THR A 42 -15.27 -21.85 -11.07
CA THR A 42 -15.16 -20.97 -9.90
C THR A 42 -15.60 -19.57 -10.31
N GLU A 43 -16.55 -18.98 -9.58
CA GLU A 43 -16.90 -17.56 -9.71
C GLU A 43 -16.16 -16.77 -8.61
N ARG A 44 -15.29 -15.85 -9.01
CA ARG A 44 -14.40 -15.08 -8.11
C ARG A 44 -15.16 -13.89 -7.51
N ALA A 45 -15.90 -14.09 -6.41
CA ALA A 45 -16.19 -13.00 -5.48
C ALA A 45 -14.90 -12.60 -4.73
N PRO A 46 -14.72 -11.36 -4.24
CA PRO A 46 -13.40 -10.83 -3.87
C PRO A 46 -12.75 -11.73 -2.82
N GLY A 47 -11.71 -12.44 -3.26
CA GLY A 47 -11.16 -13.60 -2.59
C GLY A 47 -10.21 -13.25 -1.45
N PHE A 48 -10.60 -12.31 -0.59
CA PHE A 48 -9.77 -11.83 0.50
C PHE A 48 -10.46 -12.01 1.84
N ILE A 49 -9.68 -12.37 2.86
CA ILE A 49 -10.13 -12.35 4.25
C ILE A 49 -10.01 -10.92 4.76
N PRO A 50 -11.09 -10.29 5.23
CA PRO A 50 -11.04 -8.86 5.51
C PRO A 50 -10.24 -8.48 6.77
N ASN A 51 -10.11 -9.36 7.76
CA ASN A 51 -9.39 -9.08 9.00
C ASN A 51 -8.98 -10.39 9.70
N TYR A 52 -7.81 -10.40 10.35
CA TYR A 52 -7.26 -11.49 11.17
C TYR A 52 -8.13 -11.84 12.39
N ASP A 53 -8.84 -10.87 12.99
CA ASP A 53 -9.55 -11.03 14.28
C ASP A 53 -11.08 -11.10 14.15
N THR A 54 -11.64 -10.92 12.95
CA THR A 54 -13.08 -11.10 12.77
C THR A 54 -13.35 -12.53 12.32
N ALA A 55 -14.37 -13.18 12.88
CA ALA A 55 -14.94 -14.43 12.36
C ALA A 55 -15.52 -14.29 10.93
N THR A 56 -15.18 -13.22 10.21
CA THR A 56 -15.60 -12.94 8.85
C THR A 56 -14.89 -13.90 7.91
N THR A 57 -15.66 -14.81 7.35
CA THR A 57 -15.15 -15.78 6.40
C THR A 57 -15.30 -15.25 4.98
N ALA A 58 -14.32 -15.50 4.13
CA ALA A 58 -14.49 -15.36 2.69
C ALA A 58 -15.30 -16.57 2.19
N GLU A 59 -16.48 -16.34 1.59
CA GLU A 59 -17.33 -17.39 1.00
C GLU A 59 -17.00 -17.57 -0.48
N TYR A 60 -16.76 -18.81 -0.90
CA TYR A 60 -16.52 -19.18 -2.30
C TYR A 60 -17.55 -20.20 -2.76
N GLN A 61 -17.93 -20.09 -4.03
CA GLN A 61 -18.82 -21.04 -4.68
C GLN A 61 -18.07 -21.82 -5.75
N VAL A 62 -18.07 -23.15 -5.62
CA VAL A 62 -17.56 -24.07 -6.62
C VAL A 62 -18.74 -24.78 -7.26
N ARG A 63 -18.81 -24.73 -8.59
CA ARG A 63 -19.94 -25.27 -9.34
C ARG A 63 -19.52 -26.44 -10.20
N ALA A 64 -20.28 -27.53 -10.12
CA ALA A 64 -20.17 -28.71 -10.98
C ALA A 64 -21.48 -28.93 -11.74
N PHE A 65 -21.37 -29.53 -12.93
CA PHE A 65 -22.52 -29.85 -13.77
C PHE A 65 -22.44 -31.27 -14.31
N THR A 66 -23.44 -32.09 -13.99
CA THR A 66 -23.76 -33.38 -14.62
C THR A 66 -25.27 -33.59 -14.75
N THR A 67 -25.67 -34.54 -15.59
CA THR A 67 -27.08 -34.93 -15.78
C THR A 67 -27.64 -35.77 -14.64
N GLU A 68 -26.79 -36.57 -13.97
CA GLU A 68 -27.18 -37.47 -12.88
C GLU A 68 -27.32 -36.75 -11.53
N LYS A 69 -26.68 -35.58 -11.38
CA LYS A 69 -26.73 -34.71 -10.18
C LYS A 69 -26.33 -35.37 -8.85
N GLU A 70 -25.70 -36.54 -8.87
CA GLU A 70 -25.14 -37.15 -7.67
C GLU A 70 -23.68 -36.69 -7.49
N TYR A 71 -23.46 -35.76 -6.56
CA TYR A 71 -22.15 -35.18 -6.30
C TYR A 71 -21.62 -35.54 -4.92
N THR A 72 -20.41 -36.08 -4.87
CA THR A 72 -19.63 -36.23 -3.64
C THR A 72 -18.54 -35.18 -3.64
N TRP A 73 -18.58 -34.28 -2.65
CA TRP A 73 -17.63 -33.18 -2.51
C TRP A 73 -16.63 -33.45 -1.40
N SER A 74 -15.37 -33.13 -1.63
CA SER A 74 -14.34 -33.04 -0.59
C SER A 74 -13.61 -31.70 -0.68
N VAL A 75 -13.21 -31.17 0.47
CA VAL A 75 -12.44 -29.93 0.61
C VAL A 75 -11.17 -30.26 1.38
N SER A 76 -10.04 -29.74 0.93
CA SER A 76 -8.75 -29.82 1.62
C SER A 76 -8.07 -28.47 1.64
N GLY A 77 -7.18 -28.26 2.62
CA GLY A 77 -6.50 -26.97 2.84
C GLY A 77 -7.25 -26.08 3.83
N VAL A 78 -7.16 -24.77 3.64
CA VAL A 78 -7.63 -23.76 4.62
C VAL A 78 -9.13 -23.47 4.60
N ALA A 79 -9.86 -24.04 3.63
CA ALA A 79 -11.29 -23.82 3.49
C ALA A 79 -12.11 -24.93 4.17
N ASN A 80 -13.21 -24.51 4.80
CA ASN A 80 -14.21 -25.38 5.40
C ASN A 80 -15.43 -25.48 4.49
N ARG A 81 -16.09 -26.64 4.50
CA ARG A 81 -17.35 -26.85 3.79
C ARG A 81 -18.52 -26.29 4.62
N GLU A 82 -19.24 -25.33 4.05
CA GLU A 82 -20.45 -24.77 4.68
C GLU A 82 -21.71 -25.53 4.29
N GLY A 83 -21.78 -26.01 3.05
CA GLY A 83 -22.94 -26.75 2.57
C GLY A 83 -23.02 -26.79 1.06
N THR A 84 -24.17 -27.23 0.56
CA THR A 84 -24.46 -27.25 -0.88
C THR A 84 -25.73 -26.45 -1.18
N ARG A 85 -25.82 -25.91 -2.40
CA ARG A 85 -26.98 -25.21 -2.94
C ARG A 85 -27.34 -25.82 -4.30
N ARG A 86 -28.57 -25.55 -4.79
CA ARG A 86 -29.09 -26.06 -6.09
C ARG A 86 -28.93 -27.58 -6.26
N ASP A 87 -29.54 -28.34 -5.36
CA ASP A 87 -29.54 -29.82 -5.41
C ASP A 87 -28.13 -30.45 -5.48
N GLY A 88 -27.14 -29.82 -4.85
CA GLY A 88 -25.77 -30.35 -4.78
C GLY A 88 -24.82 -29.84 -5.87
N GLU A 89 -25.31 -29.10 -6.87
CA GLU A 89 -24.51 -28.56 -7.98
C GLU A 89 -23.48 -27.52 -7.51
N ASN A 90 -23.82 -26.76 -6.46
CA ASN A 90 -22.94 -25.74 -5.90
C ASN A 90 -22.45 -26.16 -4.53
N LEU A 91 -21.13 -26.25 -4.36
CA LEU A 91 -20.49 -26.30 -3.05
C LEU A 91 -20.20 -24.89 -2.57
N VAL A 92 -20.51 -24.64 -1.30
CA VAL A 92 -20.16 -23.41 -0.60
C VAL A 92 -19.04 -23.75 0.38
N VAL A 93 -17.92 -23.05 0.25
CA VAL A 93 -16.79 -23.15 1.16
C VAL A 93 -16.49 -21.80 1.78
N SER A 94 -15.95 -21.80 2.98
CA SER A 94 -15.56 -20.59 3.68
C SER A 94 -14.15 -20.71 4.25
N THR A 95 -13.42 -19.61 4.37
CA THR A 95 -12.15 -19.59 5.13
C THR A 95 -12.00 -18.30 5.90
N SER A 96 -11.34 -18.39 7.05
CA SER A 96 -10.97 -17.27 7.90
C SER A 96 -9.46 -17.11 8.05
N THR A 97 -8.66 -17.91 7.32
CA THR A 97 -7.19 -17.88 7.38
C THR A 97 -6.59 -17.94 5.98
N PRO A 98 -5.58 -17.12 5.64
CA PRO A 98 -4.91 -17.21 4.35
C PRO A 98 -4.37 -18.60 4.06
N GLY A 99 -4.25 -18.91 2.77
CA GLY A 99 -3.63 -20.12 2.27
C GLY A 99 -4.39 -20.74 1.11
N SER A 100 -3.86 -21.86 0.64
CA SER A 100 -4.43 -22.60 -0.47
C SER A 100 -5.48 -23.61 -0.01
N TYR A 101 -6.51 -23.77 -0.82
CA TYR A 101 -7.48 -24.86 -0.68
C TYR A 101 -7.76 -25.52 -2.03
N SER A 102 -8.20 -26.77 -1.97
CA SER A 102 -8.64 -27.55 -3.13
C SER A 102 -10.01 -28.15 -2.85
N VAL A 103 -10.89 -28.07 -3.84
CA VAL A 103 -12.20 -28.72 -3.84
C VAL A 103 -12.17 -29.80 -4.89
N THR A 104 -12.50 -31.03 -4.49
CA THR A 104 -12.69 -32.16 -5.41
C THR A 104 -14.15 -32.53 -5.45
N VAL A 105 -14.66 -32.80 -6.64
CA VAL A 105 -16.00 -33.36 -6.85
C VAL A 105 -15.89 -34.67 -7.59
N THR A 106 -16.61 -35.66 -7.10
CA THR A 106 -16.76 -36.98 -7.73
C THR A 106 -18.23 -37.22 -8.02
N THR A 107 -18.53 -37.76 -9.20
CA THR A 107 -19.89 -38.03 -9.67
C THR A 107 -19.89 -39.23 -10.61
N THR A 108 -21.07 -39.70 -11.01
CA THR A 108 -21.21 -40.77 -12.00
C THR A 108 -21.74 -40.18 -13.31
N VAL A 109 -21.15 -40.63 -14.42
CA VAL A 109 -21.56 -40.29 -15.78
C VAL A 109 -21.60 -41.59 -16.58
N ASP A 110 -22.78 -41.97 -17.08
CA ASP A 110 -22.99 -43.21 -17.82
C ASP A 110 -22.57 -44.47 -17.04
N GLY A 111 -22.74 -44.44 -15.70
CA GLY A 111 -22.34 -45.54 -14.82
C GLY A 111 -20.83 -45.65 -14.55
N GLN A 112 -20.02 -44.69 -15.01
CA GLN A 112 -18.61 -44.58 -14.65
C GLN A 112 -18.35 -43.43 -13.68
N GLU A 113 -17.52 -43.67 -12.67
CA GLU A 113 -17.08 -42.62 -11.75
C GLU A 113 -16.12 -41.66 -12.47
N VAL A 114 -16.40 -40.37 -12.37
CA VAL A 114 -15.54 -39.29 -12.86
C VAL A 114 -15.32 -38.29 -11.74
N SER A 115 -14.11 -37.73 -11.68
CA SER A 115 -13.73 -36.74 -10.69
C SER A 115 -12.98 -35.57 -11.32
N GLY A 116 -13.04 -34.43 -10.65
CA GLY A 116 -12.29 -33.24 -11.01
C GLY A 116 -12.03 -32.38 -9.79
N SER A 117 -11.02 -31.52 -9.88
CA SER A 117 -10.65 -30.62 -8.80
C SER A 117 -10.46 -29.18 -9.29
N ALA A 118 -10.69 -28.23 -8.39
CA ALA A 118 -10.34 -26.83 -8.54
C ALA A 118 -9.64 -26.35 -7.27
N GLY A 119 -8.56 -25.60 -7.42
CA GLY A 119 -7.83 -24.99 -6.32
C GLY A 119 -7.85 -23.47 -6.41
N ALA A 120 -7.74 -22.81 -5.25
CA ALA A 120 -7.56 -21.38 -5.15
C ALA A 120 -6.67 -21.05 -3.94
N SER A 121 -6.02 -19.89 -4.00
CA SER A 121 -5.39 -19.27 -2.84
C SER A 121 -6.27 -18.15 -2.33
N VAL A 122 -6.32 -18.01 -1.02
CA VAL A 122 -6.97 -16.91 -0.32
C VAL A 122 -5.90 -16.17 0.45
N ASP A 123 -5.96 -14.85 0.41
CA ASP A 123 -5.02 -14.00 1.14
C ASP A 123 -5.73 -12.84 1.84
N TYR A 124 -5.00 -12.07 2.63
CA TYR A 124 -5.44 -10.75 3.06
C TYR A 124 -5.36 -9.75 1.89
N PRO A 125 -6.13 -8.65 1.92
CA PRO A 125 -6.00 -7.59 0.93
C PRO A 125 -4.65 -6.88 1.06
N ALA A 126 -4.15 -6.35 -0.05
CA ALA A 126 -2.98 -5.48 -0.07
C ALA A 126 -3.16 -4.26 0.83
N THR A 127 -2.04 -3.69 1.27
CA THR A 127 -1.95 -2.55 2.20
C THR A 127 -2.86 -1.40 1.81
N THR A 128 -2.81 -0.96 0.55
CA THR A 128 -3.64 0.15 0.05
C THR A 128 -5.14 -0.13 0.20
N THR A 129 -5.58 -1.37 -0.01
CA THR A 129 -6.98 -1.77 0.15
C THR A 129 -7.36 -1.82 1.62
N GLN A 130 -6.48 -2.33 2.49
CA GLN A 130 -6.73 -2.33 3.94
C GLN A 130 -6.76 -0.91 4.50
N SER A 131 -5.85 -0.03 4.12
CA SER A 131 -5.85 1.36 4.54
C SER A 131 -7.20 2.04 4.31
N GLY A 132 -7.77 1.91 3.10
CA GLY A 132 -9.10 2.45 2.81
C GLY A 132 -10.23 1.84 3.65
N ARG A 133 -10.16 0.53 3.96
CA ARG A 133 -11.15 -0.14 4.82
C ARG A 133 -11.12 0.33 6.26
N TYR A 134 -9.95 0.73 6.74
CA TYR A 134 -9.75 1.27 8.09
C TYR A 134 -9.82 2.80 8.15
N GLY A 135 -10.23 3.46 7.05
CA GLY A 135 -10.41 4.92 7.02
C GLY A 135 -9.10 5.71 7.06
N LEU A 136 -8.01 5.14 6.55
CA LEU A 136 -6.70 5.77 6.41
C LEU A 136 -6.54 6.28 4.98
N ASN A 137 -7.42 7.20 4.56
CA ASN A 137 -7.53 7.61 3.16
C ASN A 137 -6.32 8.42 2.72
N ILE A 138 -5.80 9.31 3.59
CA ILE A 138 -4.62 10.11 3.28
C ILE A 138 -3.39 9.22 3.19
N PHE A 139 -3.23 8.27 4.11
CA PHE A 139 -2.15 7.28 4.06
C PHE A 139 -2.21 6.42 2.78
N GLN A 140 -3.40 5.96 2.40
CA GLN A 140 -3.60 5.20 1.16
C GLN A 140 -3.17 6.00 -0.08
N ALA A 141 -3.57 7.27 -0.15
CA ALA A 141 -3.17 8.16 -1.23
C ALA A 141 -1.66 8.40 -1.22
N ALA A 142 -1.07 8.65 -0.05
CA ALA A 142 0.35 8.90 0.13
C ALA A 142 1.22 7.71 -0.34
N ILE A 143 0.86 6.47 0.01
CA ILE A 143 1.55 5.26 -0.51
C ILE A 143 1.54 5.24 -2.05
N THR A 144 0.41 5.61 -2.65
CA THR A 144 0.25 5.59 -4.11
C THR A 144 1.09 6.69 -4.76
N THR A 145 1.02 7.92 -4.24
CA THR A 145 1.78 9.07 -4.74
C THR A 145 3.29 8.86 -4.60
N ALA A 146 3.74 8.30 -3.48
CA ALA A 146 5.13 7.99 -3.21
C ALA A 146 5.67 6.78 -3.99
N GLY A 147 4.83 6.08 -4.77
CA GLY A 147 5.23 4.89 -5.52
C GLY A 147 5.56 3.67 -4.64
N LEU A 148 5.21 3.69 -3.36
CA LEU A 148 5.54 2.62 -2.39
C LEU A 148 4.56 1.45 -2.43
N ALA A 149 3.51 1.50 -3.25
CA ALA A 149 2.56 0.41 -3.38
C ALA A 149 3.24 -0.92 -3.74
N GLY A 150 4.29 -0.89 -4.57
CA GLY A 150 5.07 -2.09 -4.90
C GLY A 150 6.03 -2.52 -3.78
N VAL A 151 6.65 -1.58 -3.07
CA VAL A 151 7.54 -1.90 -1.93
C VAL A 151 6.78 -2.60 -0.80
N LEU A 152 5.50 -2.27 -0.64
CA LEU A 152 4.60 -2.83 0.37
C LEU A 152 3.68 -3.94 -0.21
N ASP A 153 4.12 -4.61 -1.28
CA ASP A 153 3.39 -5.70 -1.96
C ASP A 153 4.23 -6.99 -2.05
N SER A 154 3.59 -8.13 -1.73
CA SER A 154 4.02 -9.54 -1.80
C SER A 154 4.92 -9.88 -2.95
N ASP A 155 4.47 -9.48 -4.14
CA ASP A 155 4.97 -9.99 -5.40
C ASP A 155 6.11 -9.12 -5.95
N ALA A 156 6.48 -8.05 -5.23
CA ALA A 156 7.60 -7.21 -5.61
C ALA A 156 8.93 -7.83 -5.20
N SER A 157 9.91 -7.74 -6.11
CA SER A 157 11.28 -8.21 -5.86
C SER A 157 11.95 -7.53 -4.66
N ASP A 158 11.43 -6.37 -4.27
CA ASP A 158 12.04 -5.46 -3.29
C ASP A 158 11.30 -5.49 -1.94
N SER A 159 10.29 -6.38 -1.80
CA SER A 159 9.60 -6.60 -0.52
C SER A 159 10.54 -7.25 0.50
N PRO A 160 10.54 -6.82 1.79
CA PRO A 160 11.38 -7.42 2.81
C PRO A 160 11.14 -8.93 2.98
N PRO A 161 12.22 -9.75 3.06
CA PRO A 161 12.09 -11.21 3.05
C PRO A 161 11.40 -11.80 4.29
N ASN A 162 11.31 -11.04 5.38
CA ASN A 162 10.65 -11.43 6.63
C ASN A 162 9.26 -10.79 6.78
N GLY A 163 8.70 -10.24 5.70
CA GLY A 163 7.53 -9.36 5.75
C GLY A 163 7.88 -8.01 6.37
N TRP A 164 6.87 -7.18 6.57
CA TRP A 164 7.05 -5.82 7.07
C TRP A 164 6.01 -5.42 8.12
N THR A 165 6.33 -4.38 8.88
CA THR A 165 5.40 -3.72 9.81
C THR A 165 5.32 -2.25 9.45
N ALA A 166 4.12 -1.75 9.18
CA ALA A 166 3.91 -0.34 8.85
C ALA A 166 3.10 0.36 9.95
N PHE A 167 3.64 1.44 10.50
CA PHE A 167 2.95 2.33 11.43
C PHE A 167 2.23 3.42 10.64
N ALA A 168 0.97 3.17 10.27
CA ALA A 168 0.19 4.07 9.42
C ALA A 168 -0.41 5.24 10.21
N PRO A 169 -0.03 6.49 9.95
CA PRO A 169 -0.67 7.63 10.58
C PRO A 169 -2.14 7.73 10.17
N SER A 170 -3.00 8.06 11.13
CA SER A 170 -4.40 8.36 10.85
C SER A 170 -4.57 9.61 9.97
N ASP A 171 -5.72 9.77 9.31
CA ASP A 171 -6.01 11.00 8.55
C ASP A 171 -5.86 12.26 9.42
N ALA A 172 -6.28 12.20 10.70
CA ALA A 172 -6.08 13.29 11.66
C ALA A 172 -4.60 13.56 11.97
N ALA A 173 -3.76 12.53 12.00
CA ALA A 173 -2.32 12.67 12.21
C ALA A 173 -1.66 13.39 11.02
N PHE A 174 -2.05 13.03 9.79
CA PHE A 174 -1.58 13.72 8.58
C PHE A 174 -2.02 15.17 8.54
N LEU A 175 -3.30 15.46 8.83
CA LEU A 175 -3.80 16.82 8.89
C LEU A 175 -3.01 17.64 9.93
N ASN A 176 -2.83 17.13 11.15
CA ASN A 176 -2.06 17.83 12.17
C ASN A 176 -0.60 18.13 11.76
N ALA A 177 -0.01 17.29 10.90
CA ALA A 177 1.36 17.43 10.46
C ALA A 177 1.54 18.32 9.23
N LEU A 178 0.56 18.33 8.31
CA LEU A 178 0.72 18.90 6.97
C LEU A 178 -0.33 19.96 6.60
N ASP A 179 -1.50 20.00 7.24
CA ASP A 179 -2.57 20.98 6.96
C ASP A 179 -2.19 22.34 7.57
N ALA A 180 -1.34 23.07 6.85
CA ALA A 180 -0.76 24.32 7.31
C ALA A 180 -1.78 25.46 7.28
N ASP A 181 -2.76 25.41 6.38
CA ASP A 181 -3.81 26.43 6.26
C ASP A 181 -5.05 26.15 7.15
N GLY A 182 -5.16 24.94 7.69
CA GLY A 182 -6.19 24.51 8.62
C GLY A 182 -7.55 24.28 7.97
N ASN A 183 -7.59 23.98 6.67
CA ASN A 183 -8.82 23.79 5.91
C ASN A 183 -9.43 22.38 6.08
N GLY A 184 -8.71 21.45 6.71
CA GLY A 184 -9.13 20.08 6.97
C GLY A 184 -8.88 19.10 5.81
N GLU A 185 -8.08 19.50 4.81
CA GLU A 185 -7.67 18.73 3.64
C GLU A 185 -6.15 18.92 3.42
N ILE A 186 -5.50 18.00 2.69
CA ILE A 186 -4.10 18.17 2.28
C ILE A 186 -4.09 18.49 0.79
N GLY A 187 -3.74 19.73 0.45
CA GLY A 187 -3.57 20.16 -0.93
C GLY A 187 -2.21 19.76 -1.52
N ASP A 188 -2.07 19.91 -2.84
CA ASP A 188 -0.81 19.62 -3.55
C ASP A 188 0.38 20.45 -2.99
N ALA A 189 0.12 21.65 -2.45
CA ALA A 189 1.16 22.49 -1.87
C ALA A 189 1.62 22.07 -0.46
N GLU A 190 0.80 21.28 0.23
CA GLU A 190 1.05 20.80 1.58
C GLU A 190 1.62 19.38 1.58
N LEU A 191 1.32 18.62 0.53
CA LEU A 191 1.88 17.29 0.35
C LEU A 191 3.38 17.40 0.04
N PRO A 192 4.26 16.71 0.78
CA PRO A 192 5.68 16.69 0.47
C PRO A 192 5.94 16.17 -0.95
N ALA A 193 7.04 16.63 -1.55
CA ALA A 193 7.47 16.14 -2.86
C ALA A 193 7.57 14.60 -2.87
N PRO A 194 7.22 13.91 -3.97
CA PRO A 194 7.12 12.44 -4.00
C PRO A 194 8.31 11.69 -3.41
N GLY A 195 9.55 12.07 -3.74
CA GLY A 195 10.75 11.46 -3.17
C GLY A 195 10.90 11.66 -1.66
N VAL A 196 10.59 12.87 -1.17
CA VAL A 196 10.56 13.19 0.27
C VAL A 196 9.46 12.41 0.99
N LEU A 197 8.27 12.35 0.41
CA LEU A 197 7.14 11.58 0.93
C LEU A 197 7.46 10.09 1.01
N ALA A 198 8.13 9.54 -0.01
CA ALA A 198 8.59 8.16 -0.01
C ALA A 198 9.60 7.90 1.13
N SER A 199 10.54 8.80 1.38
CA SER A 199 11.47 8.67 2.50
C SER A 199 10.75 8.71 3.86
N VAL A 200 9.82 9.66 4.05
CA VAL A 200 9.03 9.76 5.28
C VAL A 200 8.19 8.50 5.51
N LEU A 201 7.53 7.98 4.48
CA LEU A 201 6.75 6.76 4.60
C LEU A 201 7.63 5.53 4.88
N GLN A 202 8.82 5.42 4.27
CA GLN A 202 9.77 4.35 4.59
C GLN A 202 10.28 4.41 6.03
N TYR A 203 10.34 5.60 6.64
CA TYR A 203 10.65 5.76 8.07
C TYR A 203 9.56 5.16 8.98
N HIS A 204 8.32 5.02 8.49
CA HIS A 204 7.22 4.38 9.22
C HIS A 204 7.17 2.86 9.06
N VAL A 205 8.08 2.27 8.28
CA VAL A 205 8.03 0.83 7.94
C VAL A 205 9.27 0.12 8.45
N LEU A 206 9.07 -1.05 9.05
CA LEU A 206 10.12 -1.96 9.51
C LEU A 206 10.23 -3.15 8.56
N GLY A 207 11.44 -3.69 8.42
CA GLY A 207 11.74 -4.87 7.59
C GLY A 207 11.44 -6.23 8.24
N ASP A 208 10.56 -6.26 9.25
CA ASP A 208 10.09 -7.48 9.91
C ASP A 208 8.57 -7.36 10.16
N SER A 209 7.85 -8.47 10.07
CA SER A 209 6.42 -8.54 10.42
C SER A 209 6.23 -8.78 11.92
N LEU A 210 5.74 -7.76 12.64
CA LEU A 210 5.54 -7.76 14.08
C LEU A 210 4.08 -7.46 14.41
N THR A 211 3.39 -8.43 15.01
CA THR A 211 2.11 -8.17 15.69
C THR A 211 2.32 -7.40 16.99
N SER A 212 1.27 -6.79 17.54
CA SER A 212 1.30 -6.06 18.81
C SER A 212 1.87 -6.90 19.96
N THR A 213 1.66 -8.22 19.93
CA THR A 213 2.19 -9.16 20.93
C THR A 213 3.67 -9.47 20.77
N GLU A 214 4.24 -9.23 19.58
CA GLU A 214 5.64 -9.42 19.23
C GLU A 214 6.44 -8.11 19.35
N ILE A 215 5.75 -6.97 19.35
CA ILE A 215 6.35 -5.68 19.71
C ILE A 215 6.77 -5.73 21.18
N SER A 216 8.08 -5.74 21.41
CA SER A 216 8.70 -5.58 22.72
C SER A 216 9.33 -4.19 22.84
N SER A 217 9.86 -3.84 24.00
CA SER A 217 10.63 -2.59 24.14
C SER A 217 12.00 -2.76 23.45
N GLN A 218 12.16 -2.21 22.25
CA GLN A 218 13.35 -2.40 21.40
C GLN A 218 13.54 -1.25 20.40
N SER A 219 14.80 -1.02 20.01
CA SER A 219 15.14 -0.15 18.88
C SER A 219 15.22 -0.98 17.60
N VAL A 220 14.51 -0.56 16.55
CA VAL A 220 14.37 -1.33 15.29
C VAL A 220 14.68 -0.45 14.10
N GLN A 221 15.36 -1.02 13.10
CA GLN A 221 15.68 -0.34 11.84
C GLN A 221 14.44 -0.14 10.98
N THR A 222 14.35 1.04 10.38
CA THR A 222 13.32 1.36 9.39
C THR A 222 13.78 0.97 7.99
N LEU A 223 12.85 0.96 7.03
CA LEU A 223 13.18 0.78 5.61
C LEU A 223 13.85 2.02 5.00
N LEU A 224 13.79 3.19 5.65
CA LEU A 224 14.45 4.39 5.14
C LEU A 224 15.97 4.20 5.07
N HIS A 225 16.58 3.72 6.15
CA HIS A 225 18.01 3.44 6.20
C HIS A 225 18.36 2.58 7.43
N PRO A 226 19.41 1.73 7.40
CA PRO A 226 19.81 0.93 8.56
C PRO A 226 20.24 1.71 9.82
N ASP A 227 20.58 2.99 9.66
CA ASP A 227 20.90 3.89 10.77
C ASP A 227 19.70 4.77 11.19
N GLU A 228 18.56 4.66 10.50
CA GLU A 228 17.31 5.34 10.88
C GLU A 228 16.44 4.34 11.64
N THR A 229 16.35 4.52 12.96
CA THR A 229 15.66 3.60 13.86
C THR A 229 14.41 4.23 14.46
N LEU A 230 13.49 3.36 14.88
CA LEU A 230 12.38 3.67 15.76
C LEU A 230 12.53 2.90 17.06
N ASP A 231 12.23 3.55 18.17
CA ASP A 231 12.16 2.92 19.47
C ASP A 231 10.71 2.50 19.75
N LEU A 232 10.48 1.19 19.79
CA LEU A 232 9.18 0.61 20.06
C LEU A 232 9.04 0.35 21.56
N ASP A 233 7.87 0.60 22.12
CA ASP A 233 7.49 0.13 23.46
C ASP A 233 6.12 -0.55 23.42
N GLY A 234 6.12 -1.88 23.30
CA GLY A 234 4.89 -2.68 23.29
C GLY A 234 4.11 -2.68 24.61
N ASN A 235 4.74 -2.36 25.75
CA ASN A 235 4.02 -2.25 27.02
C ASN A 235 3.25 -0.94 27.11
N ALA A 236 3.87 0.16 26.65
CA ALA A 236 3.23 1.46 26.57
C ALA A 236 2.29 1.58 25.37
N GLY A 237 2.50 0.76 24.33
CA GLY A 237 1.80 0.87 23.05
C GLY A 237 2.25 2.09 22.27
N THR A 238 3.56 2.39 22.28
CA THR A 238 4.10 3.60 21.66
C THR A 238 5.22 3.30 20.67
N VAL A 239 5.41 4.22 19.73
CA VAL A 239 6.51 4.25 18.77
C VAL A 239 7.17 5.61 18.85
N GLU A 240 8.47 5.65 19.09
CA GLU A 240 9.26 6.86 19.23
C GLU A 240 10.21 7.00 18.03
N GLY A 241 10.09 8.12 17.33
CA GLY A 241 11.02 8.55 16.29
C GLY A 241 11.96 9.63 16.80
N THR A 242 12.62 10.36 15.89
CA THR A 242 13.63 11.37 16.26
C THR A 242 13.15 12.41 17.27
N ASN A 243 11.98 13.01 17.04
CA ASN A 243 11.50 14.16 17.83
C ASN A 243 10.11 13.98 18.44
N GLN A 244 9.51 12.80 18.28
CA GLN A 244 8.16 12.57 18.77
C GLN A 244 7.93 11.11 19.12
N THR A 245 7.04 10.92 20.10
CA THR A 245 6.44 9.63 20.44
C THR A 245 4.99 9.64 19.99
N VAL A 246 4.56 8.60 19.29
CA VAL A 246 3.18 8.39 18.84
C VAL A 246 2.59 7.16 19.53
N ASN A 247 1.28 7.14 19.70
CA ASN A 247 0.55 6.02 20.28
C ASN A 247 0.03 5.09 19.19
N LEU A 248 0.13 3.78 19.42
CA LEU A 248 -0.56 2.76 18.66
C LEU A 248 -2.07 2.81 19.00
N ASN A 249 -2.89 2.77 17.95
CA ASN A 249 -4.34 2.79 18.07
C ASN A 249 -4.92 1.41 17.74
N THR A 250 -5.40 1.23 16.50
CA THR A 250 -5.79 -0.08 15.97
C THR A 250 -4.53 -0.84 15.57
N THR A 251 -4.27 -1.97 16.21
CA THR A 251 -3.14 -2.84 15.93
C THR A 251 -3.55 -4.08 15.14
N ASP A 252 -2.57 -4.81 14.63
CA ASP A 252 -2.72 -6.14 14.04
C ASP A 252 -3.63 -6.19 12.81
N ILE A 253 -3.63 -5.11 12.02
CA ILE A 253 -4.35 -5.07 10.76
C ILE A 253 -3.54 -5.87 9.75
N ALA A 254 -3.96 -7.10 9.50
CA ALA A 254 -3.29 -7.97 8.55
C ALA A 254 -3.49 -7.49 7.11
N THR A 255 -2.39 -7.48 6.36
CA THR A 255 -2.34 -7.29 4.91
C THR A 255 -1.75 -8.56 4.28
N SER A 256 -1.69 -8.63 2.95
CA SER A 256 -1.10 -9.80 2.27
C SER A 256 0.33 -10.11 2.75
N ASP A 257 1.10 -9.09 3.17
CA ASP A 257 2.57 -9.22 3.32
C ASP A 257 3.17 -8.61 4.56
N GLY A 258 2.31 -8.10 5.42
CA GLY A 258 2.75 -7.41 6.61
C GLY A 258 1.61 -7.04 7.52
N VAL A 259 2.00 -6.39 8.61
CA VAL A 259 1.10 -5.93 9.65
C VAL A 259 1.06 -4.42 9.63
N LEU A 260 -0.15 -3.88 9.55
CA LEU A 260 -0.39 -2.46 9.70
C LEU A 260 -0.83 -2.19 11.14
N HIS A 261 -0.19 -1.20 11.77
CA HIS A 261 -0.66 -0.62 13.02
C HIS A 261 -0.94 0.84 12.78
N THR A 262 -2.08 1.33 13.25
CA THR A 262 -2.41 2.75 13.12
C THR A 262 -1.78 3.56 14.24
N VAL A 263 -1.30 4.76 13.93
CA VAL A 263 -0.71 5.70 14.90
C VAL A 263 -1.37 7.09 14.85
N ASP A 264 -1.26 7.85 15.94
CA ASP A 264 -1.86 9.18 16.09
C ASP A 264 -0.95 10.36 15.67
N GLY A 265 0.25 10.08 15.16
CA GLY A 265 1.18 11.10 14.65
C GLY A 265 1.98 10.62 13.42
N VAL A 266 2.55 11.56 12.68
CA VAL A 266 3.45 11.29 11.54
C VAL A 266 4.89 11.33 12.04
N LEU A 267 5.57 10.19 12.09
CA LEU A 267 6.99 10.07 12.48
C LEU A 267 7.88 10.72 11.42
N LEU A 268 8.75 11.63 11.85
CA LEU A 268 9.70 12.31 10.97
C LEU A 268 11.14 12.02 11.44
N PRO A 269 12.06 11.67 10.52
CA PRO A 269 13.49 11.63 10.82
C PRO A 269 14.02 13.07 11.00
N ALA A 270 15.27 13.23 11.45
CA ALA A 270 15.89 14.56 11.60
C ALA A 270 15.89 15.35 10.29
N SER A 271 16.19 14.68 9.18
CA SER A 271 16.11 15.26 7.84
C SER A 271 15.95 14.17 6.77
N VAL A 272 15.35 14.55 5.64
CA VAL A 272 15.40 13.81 4.38
C VAL A 272 15.64 14.79 3.25
N VAL A 273 16.28 14.35 2.18
CA VAL A 273 16.44 15.11 0.93
C VAL A 273 16.17 14.18 -0.23
N SER A 274 15.60 14.69 -1.30
CA SER A 274 15.45 13.94 -2.54
C SER A 274 15.90 14.76 -3.74
N ILE A 275 16.68 14.14 -4.61
CA ILE A 275 17.15 14.72 -5.86
C ILE A 275 16.98 13.71 -7.00
N ASN A 276 16.45 14.17 -8.13
CA ASN A 276 16.24 13.33 -9.29
C ASN A 276 17.32 13.53 -10.35
N ALA A 277 17.59 12.46 -11.11
CA ALA A 277 18.42 12.54 -12.30
C ALA A 277 17.75 13.42 -13.36
N GLN A 278 18.44 14.46 -13.80
CA GLN A 278 17.91 15.44 -14.76
C GLN A 278 19.04 16.17 -15.51
N THR A 279 18.66 17.03 -16.44
CA THR A 279 19.58 17.94 -17.14
C THR A 279 19.69 19.24 -16.34
N VAL A 280 20.88 19.82 -16.25
CA VAL A 280 21.04 21.16 -15.62
C VAL A 280 20.34 22.25 -16.42
N GLY A 281 19.81 23.27 -15.74
CA GLY A 281 19.44 24.53 -16.36
C GLY A 281 20.69 25.36 -16.66
N ARG A 282 21.06 25.51 -17.94
CA ARG A 282 22.31 26.17 -18.34
C ARG A 282 22.15 27.67 -18.59
N ASP A 283 22.87 28.49 -17.82
CA ASP A 283 22.99 29.93 -18.04
C ASP A 283 24.34 30.28 -18.69
N THR A 284 24.33 30.42 -20.02
CA THR A 284 25.53 30.78 -20.80
C THR A 284 25.95 32.24 -20.59
N ALA A 285 25.04 33.12 -20.13
CA ALA A 285 25.36 34.54 -19.94
C ALA A 285 26.20 34.75 -18.67
N ASN A 286 25.91 33.99 -17.61
CA ASN A 286 26.60 34.09 -16.33
C ASN A 286 27.65 32.98 -16.09
N ASN A 287 27.77 32.02 -17.02
CA ASN A 287 28.69 30.89 -16.93
C ASN A 287 28.47 30.05 -15.66
N VAL A 288 27.20 29.80 -15.36
CA VAL A 288 26.73 28.92 -14.27
C VAL A 288 25.69 27.95 -14.80
N ASP A 289 25.47 26.87 -14.04
CA ASP A 289 24.38 25.92 -14.22
C ASP A 289 23.47 25.93 -13.00
N THR A 290 22.27 25.40 -13.14
CA THR A 290 21.29 25.24 -12.05
C THR A 290 20.86 23.78 -11.94
N VAL A 291 20.68 23.32 -10.71
CA VAL A 291 20.23 21.97 -10.37
C VAL A 291 19.01 22.06 -9.47
N ASP A 292 17.98 21.32 -9.83
CA ASP A 292 16.76 21.22 -9.03
C ASP A 292 16.88 20.10 -8.00
N VAL A 293 16.76 20.42 -6.72
CA VAL A 293 16.53 19.41 -5.68
C VAL A 293 15.02 19.24 -5.54
N GLU A 294 14.51 18.01 -5.66
CA GLU A 294 13.07 17.75 -5.67
C GLU A 294 12.41 18.24 -4.38
N GLY A 295 13.04 18.00 -3.24
CA GLY A 295 12.59 18.56 -1.97
C GLY A 295 13.39 18.06 -0.78
N THR A 296 13.03 18.54 0.40
CA THR A 296 13.65 18.15 1.67
C THR A 296 12.70 18.35 2.84
N TYR A 297 12.94 17.63 3.92
CA TYR A 297 12.47 17.98 5.26
C TYR A 297 13.68 18.22 6.16
N MET A 298 13.64 19.27 6.98
CA MET A 298 14.68 19.59 7.96
C MET A 298 14.03 20.01 9.28
N GLU A 299 14.34 19.30 10.38
CA GLU A 299 13.78 19.61 11.72
C GLU A 299 14.10 21.03 12.21
N ASP A 300 15.31 21.54 11.92
CA ASP A 300 15.82 22.83 12.41
C ASP A 300 16.05 23.82 11.26
N GLY A 301 15.68 23.48 10.02
CA GLY A 301 16.01 24.25 8.83
C GLY A 301 17.50 24.21 8.48
N GLY A 302 17.96 25.15 7.66
CA GLY A 302 19.36 25.28 7.27
C GLY A 302 19.55 25.36 5.76
N PHE A 303 20.50 24.61 5.22
CA PHE A 303 20.93 24.70 3.82
C PHE A 303 20.97 23.33 3.15
N ILE A 304 20.91 23.30 1.83
CA ILE A 304 21.27 22.12 1.03
C ILE A 304 22.57 22.44 0.29
N ALA A 305 23.62 21.69 0.59
CA ALA A 305 24.88 21.73 -0.15
C ALA A 305 24.90 20.63 -1.21
N LEU A 306 25.32 20.97 -2.42
CA LEU A 306 25.56 20.02 -3.50
C LEU A 306 27.05 19.68 -3.54
N HIS A 307 27.37 18.42 -3.29
CA HIS A 307 28.74 17.91 -3.37
C HIS A 307 28.97 17.15 -4.68
N GLU A 308 30.17 17.28 -5.24
CA GLU A 308 30.59 16.55 -6.42
C GLU A 308 31.03 15.10 -6.08
N GLU A 309 30.48 14.12 -6.78
CA GLU A 309 30.76 12.67 -6.73
C GLU A 309 30.46 11.94 -5.41
N SER A 310 30.66 12.56 -4.24
CA SER A 310 30.51 11.92 -2.94
C SER A 310 30.18 12.93 -1.82
N PRO A 311 29.68 12.47 -0.65
CA PRO A 311 29.45 13.34 0.52
C PRO A 311 30.67 14.14 1.01
N SER A 312 31.89 13.70 0.68
CA SER A 312 33.13 14.40 1.05
C SER A 312 33.78 15.11 -0.15
N GLY A 313 33.06 15.22 -1.26
CA GLY A 313 33.51 15.94 -2.45
C GLY A 313 33.41 17.45 -2.30
N ASP A 314 33.90 18.15 -3.31
CA ASP A 314 33.85 19.61 -3.35
C ASP A 314 32.40 20.08 -3.39
N ILE A 315 32.09 21.12 -2.61
CA ILE A 315 30.79 21.80 -2.68
C ILE A 315 30.78 22.64 -3.95
N ILE A 316 29.79 22.41 -4.80
CA ILE A 316 29.64 23.04 -6.11
C ILE A 316 28.42 23.95 -6.20
N GLY A 317 27.62 24.05 -5.12
CA GLY A 317 26.46 24.93 -5.02
C GLY A 317 25.77 24.76 -3.67
N VAL A 318 25.09 25.81 -3.21
CA VAL A 318 24.37 25.82 -1.93
C VAL A 318 23.05 26.57 -2.11
N SER A 319 21.97 26.05 -1.51
CA SER A 319 20.66 26.72 -1.51
C SER A 319 20.69 28.02 -0.70
N ASP A 320 19.66 28.85 -0.87
CA ASP A 320 19.32 29.83 0.17
C ASP A 320 18.96 29.11 1.48
N LYS A 321 18.99 29.85 2.60
CA LYS A 321 18.54 29.31 3.90
C LYS A 321 17.06 28.95 3.83
N LEU A 322 16.76 27.74 4.29
CA LEU A 322 15.42 27.18 4.41
C LEU A 322 15.02 27.15 5.89
N ASP A 323 13.78 27.54 6.17
CA ASP A 323 13.19 27.43 7.51
C ASP A 323 12.99 25.96 7.92
N PRO A 324 12.73 25.66 9.20
CA PRO A 324 12.28 24.32 9.62
C PRO A 324 11.04 23.83 8.86
N GLY A 325 11.03 22.56 8.47
CA GLY A 325 9.88 21.90 7.83
C GLY A 325 10.15 21.34 6.44
N PHE A 326 9.06 21.12 5.69
CA PHE A 326 9.09 20.59 4.32
C PHE A 326 9.30 21.71 3.29
N HIS A 327 10.16 21.45 2.31
CA HIS A 327 10.44 22.32 1.16
C HIS A 327 10.47 21.51 -0.13
N GLY A 328 10.14 22.15 -1.25
CA GLY A 328 10.06 21.49 -2.57
C GLY A 328 8.68 20.93 -2.94
N ASN A 329 7.63 21.23 -2.16
CA ASN A 329 6.31 20.61 -2.34
C ASN A 329 5.63 20.97 -3.68
N VAL A 330 5.75 22.22 -4.12
CA VAL A 330 5.11 22.72 -5.36
C VAL A 330 6.13 22.86 -6.49
N ASP A 331 7.23 23.54 -6.18
CA ASP A 331 8.33 23.80 -7.08
C ASP A 331 9.61 23.25 -6.45
N PRO A 332 10.52 22.66 -7.26
CA PRO A 332 11.79 22.17 -6.74
C PRO A 332 12.64 23.32 -6.20
N ILE A 333 13.63 22.96 -5.38
CA ILE A 333 14.60 23.89 -4.82
C ILE A 333 15.71 24.07 -5.85
N GLU A 334 15.67 25.17 -6.59
CA GLU A 334 16.68 25.51 -7.60
C GLU A 334 17.97 25.98 -6.90
N ILE A 335 19.08 25.30 -7.17
CA ILE A 335 20.41 25.64 -6.64
C ILE A 335 21.33 26.02 -7.80
N THR A 336 21.88 27.23 -7.75
CA THR A 336 22.89 27.68 -8.72
C THR A 336 24.25 27.09 -8.36
N LEU A 337 24.92 26.52 -9.37
CA LEU A 337 26.27 26.00 -9.23
C LEU A 337 27.32 27.11 -9.36
N ASP A 338 28.46 26.93 -8.69
CA ASP A 338 29.60 27.86 -8.71
C ASP A 338 30.20 28.05 -10.11
N SER A 339 30.03 27.04 -10.98
CA SER A 339 30.44 27.09 -12.38
C SER A 339 29.66 26.09 -13.23
N GLN A 340 29.77 26.19 -14.54
CA GLN A 340 29.20 25.21 -15.46
C GLN A 340 29.91 23.86 -15.37
N LEU A 341 29.12 22.78 -15.35
CA LEU A 341 29.61 21.41 -15.45
C LEU A 341 30.19 21.16 -16.86
N SER A 342 31.37 20.54 -16.94
CA SER A 342 31.98 20.18 -18.23
C SER A 342 31.37 18.92 -18.83
N ASP A 343 30.96 17.98 -17.97
CA ASP A 343 30.55 16.62 -18.31
C ASP A 343 29.37 16.19 -17.42
N THR A 344 28.81 15.01 -17.68
CA THR A 344 27.84 14.40 -16.75
C THR A 344 28.54 14.12 -15.41
N THR A 345 27.99 14.65 -14.33
CA THR A 345 28.57 14.58 -12.98
C THR A 345 27.59 13.91 -12.03
N ASN A 346 28.08 13.11 -11.09
CA ASN A 346 27.26 12.65 -9.98
C ASN A 346 27.22 13.75 -8.91
N ILE A 347 26.03 14.20 -8.53
CA ILE A 347 25.84 15.19 -7.47
C ILE A 347 25.23 14.53 -6.25
N VAL A 348 25.72 14.89 -5.08
CA VAL A 348 25.22 14.46 -3.79
C VAL A 348 24.60 15.66 -3.09
N ALA A 349 23.28 15.66 -2.92
CA ALA A 349 22.58 16.66 -2.13
C ALA A 349 22.69 16.30 -0.64
N MET A 350 23.12 17.25 0.19
CA MET A 350 23.30 17.07 1.63
C MET A 350 22.66 18.24 2.39
N PRO A 351 21.69 17.98 3.28
CA PRO A 351 21.17 18.99 4.19
C PRO A 351 22.19 19.30 5.29
N HIS A 352 22.36 20.58 5.60
CA HIS A 352 23.19 21.12 6.67
C HIS A 352 22.33 21.99 7.61
N LYS A 353 22.61 21.91 8.91
CA LYS A 353 22.03 22.81 9.92
C LYS A 353 22.65 24.21 9.79
N ASP A 354 21.94 25.26 10.18
CA ASP A 354 22.52 26.60 10.36
C ASP A 354 23.03 26.71 11.81
N ASP A 355 24.31 26.40 12.04
CA ASP A 355 24.95 26.38 13.36
C ASP A 355 26.40 26.92 13.31
N PRO A 356 26.66 28.13 13.86
CA PRO A 356 25.71 28.97 14.60
C PRO A 356 24.62 29.55 13.68
N ASP A 357 23.40 29.72 14.19
CA ASP A 357 22.26 30.34 13.49
C ASP A 357 22.55 31.81 13.13
N ASP A 358 23.36 32.00 12.09
CA ASP A 358 23.85 33.28 11.60
C ASP A 358 23.36 33.60 10.18
N GLY A 359 22.68 32.63 9.56
CA GLY A 359 22.08 32.76 8.25
C GLY A 359 23.08 32.76 7.12
N GLN A 360 24.31 32.28 7.34
CA GLN A 360 25.36 32.17 6.34
C GLN A 360 25.88 30.74 6.29
N PHE A 361 25.91 30.16 5.10
CA PHE A 361 26.54 28.85 4.94
C PHE A 361 28.06 28.95 5.14
N THR A 362 28.58 28.30 6.18
CA THR A 362 29.96 28.39 6.66
C THR A 362 30.63 27.03 6.87
N PHE A 363 30.07 25.96 6.30
CA PHE A 363 30.59 24.60 6.49
C PHE A 363 32.08 24.45 6.17
N VAL A 364 32.84 24.02 7.18
CA VAL A 364 34.23 23.58 7.08
C VAL A 364 34.39 22.21 7.73
N ASP A 365 34.71 21.20 6.92
CA ASP A 365 35.06 19.84 7.37
C ASP A 365 36.31 19.91 8.31
N PRO A 366 36.30 19.29 9.51
CA PRO A 366 35.29 18.33 9.96
C PRO A 366 34.15 18.85 10.82
N LEU A 367 34.25 20.00 11.49
CA LEU A 367 33.28 20.41 12.53
C LEU A 367 33.26 21.93 12.81
N GLY A 368 33.30 22.80 11.79
CA GLY A 368 33.17 24.24 12.03
C GLY A 368 32.25 24.94 11.03
N GLY A 369 31.15 25.51 11.53
CA GLY A 369 30.08 26.10 10.73
C GLY A 369 29.19 25.02 10.13
N ASP A 370 27.87 25.13 10.29
CA ASP A 370 26.81 24.40 9.59
C ASP A 370 27.05 22.90 9.36
N PRO A 371 27.03 22.08 10.42
CA PRO A 371 27.26 20.64 10.28
C PRO A 371 26.12 19.96 9.48
N PRO A 372 26.42 18.85 8.79
CA PRO A 372 25.39 18.11 8.07
C PRO A 372 24.37 17.48 9.04
N TYR A 373 23.13 17.34 8.59
CA TYR A 373 22.17 16.45 9.25
C TYR A 373 22.67 15.01 9.18
N THR A 374 22.52 14.24 10.26
CA THR A 374 22.96 12.84 10.33
C THR A 374 21.82 11.88 10.66
N ARG A 375 21.99 10.62 10.26
CA ARG A 375 20.96 9.58 10.37
C ARG A 375 20.91 8.97 11.77
N GLY A 376 19.75 8.95 12.42
CA GLY A 376 19.51 8.31 13.73
C GLY A 376 20.64 8.46 14.78
N GLY A 377 21.22 9.66 14.91
CA GLY A 377 22.32 9.94 15.85
C GLY A 377 23.67 9.32 15.48
N SER A 378 23.80 8.71 14.31
CA SER A 378 25.07 8.27 13.72
C SER A 378 25.90 9.46 13.22
N SER A 379 27.13 9.19 12.76
CA SER A 379 27.97 10.18 12.09
C SER A 379 27.80 10.19 10.56
N LYS A 380 26.83 9.45 10.00
CA LYS A 380 26.62 9.38 8.55
C LYS A 380 25.66 10.49 8.12
N PRO A 381 26.01 11.30 7.12
CA PRO A 381 25.15 12.39 6.68
C PRO A 381 23.89 11.85 6.01
N VAL A 382 22.81 12.62 6.12
CA VAL A 382 21.62 12.49 5.28
C VAL A 382 22.01 12.99 3.89
N VAL A 383 21.89 12.12 2.89
CA VAL A 383 22.20 12.45 1.50
C VAL A 383 21.26 11.72 0.55
N ASP A 384 21.09 12.31 -0.63
CA ASP A 384 20.60 11.64 -1.82
C ASP A 384 21.50 12.00 -3.00
N SER A 385 21.51 11.20 -4.07
CA SER A 385 22.45 11.39 -5.17
C SER A 385 21.80 11.17 -6.52
N ALA A 386 22.18 12.00 -7.48
CA ALA A 386 21.69 11.94 -8.84
C ALA A 386 22.81 12.19 -9.85
N SER A 387 22.76 11.47 -10.97
CA SER A 387 23.57 11.81 -12.13
C SER A 387 22.92 12.95 -12.88
N VAL A 388 23.64 14.05 -13.06
CA VAL A 388 23.16 15.24 -13.72
C VAL A 388 23.89 15.42 -15.05
N ALA A 389 23.12 15.43 -16.13
CA ALA A 389 23.67 15.53 -17.48
C ALA A 389 23.85 16.99 -17.90
N THR A 390 24.94 17.28 -18.60
CA THR A 390 25.11 18.56 -19.29
C THR A 390 24.22 18.62 -20.53
N PRO A 391 23.56 19.76 -20.80
CA PRO A 391 22.67 19.93 -21.96
C PRO A 391 23.38 19.91 -23.32
#